data_AF-A0A644YNJ7-F1
#
_entry.id   AF-A0A644YNJ7-F1
#
_cell.length_a   1.000
_cell.length_b   1.000
_cell.length_c   1.000
_cell.angle_alpha   90.00
_cell.angle_beta   90.00
_cell.angle_gamma   90.00
#
_symmetry.space_group_name_H-M   'P 1'
#
loop_
_entity.id
_entity.type
_entity.pdbx_description
1 polymer ?
#
loop_
_entity_poly.entity_id
_entity_poly.type
_entity_poly.pdbx_seq_one_letter_code
_entity_poly.pdbx_strand_id
1 'polypeptide(L)'
;MKYILFILLIILLVATYLYYDRKLALIKKQLMITSNQYNIIRNKYDTFKRPETNLSIRFINPSYKSGIIATDSKLYIAPLDSSQILRKTNIRMEVIILDSAEINNQTWYYVNLPIDNCINCRGWINSKDISIFYSESSSLIKSN
;
A
#
# COMPACT_ATOMS: atom_id res chain seq x y z
N MET A 1 -67.42 -9.50 35.08
CA MET A 1 -67.22 -8.75 33.82
C MET A 1 -66.39 -7.48 34.00
N LYS A 2 -66.76 -6.51 34.87
CA LYS A 2 -66.03 -5.23 35.04
C LYS A 2 -64.52 -5.36 35.36
N TYR A 3 -64.13 -6.27 36.26
CA TYR A 3 -62.72 -6.44 36.67
C TYR A 3 -61.85 -7.23 35.67
N ILE A 4 -62.46 -8.01 34.78
CA ILE A 4 -61.74 -8.84 33.80
C ILE A 4 -61.06 -7.96 32.76
N LEU A 5 -61.73 -6.88 32.32
CA LEU A 5 -61.17 -5.91 31.38
C LEU A 5 -59.94 -5.21 31.97
N PHE A 6 -59.97 -4.90 33.27
CA PHE A 6 -58.87 -4.25 33.98
C PHE A 6 -57.66 -5.17 34.12
N ILE A 7 -57.88 -6.45 34.43
CA ILE A 7 -56.82 -7.47 34.49
C ILE A 7 -56.18 -7.68 33.11
N LEU A 8 -57.00 -7.73 32.04
CA LEU A 8 -56.50 -7.84 30.67
C LEU A 8 -55.60 -6.65 30.28
N LEU A 9 -55.97 -5.43 30.69
CA LEU A 9 -55.19 -4.22 30.43
C LEU A 9 -53.82 -4.28 31.12
N ILE A 10 -53.76 -4.76 32.37
CA ILE A 10 -52.51 -4.91 33.11
C ILE A 10 -51.61 -5.94 32.45
N ILE A 11 -52.16 -7.07 32.00
CA ILE A 11 -51.39 -8.11 31.30
C ILE A 11 -50.81 -7.56 29.99
N LEU A 12 -51.58 -6.77 29.24
CA LEU A 12 -51.12 -6.13 28.01
C LEU A 12 -49.96 -5.13 28.29
N LEU A 13 -50.07 -4.34 29.35
CA LEU A 13 -49.02 -3.42 29.78
C LEU A 13 -47.73 -4.15 30.16
N VAL A 14 -47.82 -5.23 30.93
CA VAL A 14 -46.64 -6.03 31.31
C VAL A 14 -46.03 -6.71 30.09
N ALA A 15 -46.85 -7.27 29.20
CA ALA A 15 -46.36 -7.93 27.98
C ALA A 15 -45.63 -6.94 27.04
N THR A 16 -46.18 -5.74 26.85
CA THR A 16 -45.55 -4.69 26.04
C THR A 16 -44.25 -4.20 26.67
N TYR A 17 -44.22 -3.99 27.98
CA TYR A 17 -42.99 -3.62 28.70
C TYR A 17 -41.87 -4.65 28.48
N LEU A 18 -42.16 -5.94 28.69
CA LEU A 18 -41.19 -7.02 28.50
C LEU A 18 -40.71 -7.15 27.05
N TYR A 19 -41.61 -6.92 26.08
CA TYR A 19 -41.26 -6.91 24.66
C TYR A 19 -40.26 -5.80 24.32
N TYR A 20 -40.54 -4.57 24.77
CA TYR A 20 -39.67 -3.43 24.49
C TYR A 20 -38.32 -3.53 25.22
N ASP A 21 -38.29 -4.06 26.44
CA ASP A 21 -37.05 -4.27 27.18
C ASP A 21 -36.10 -5.23 26.45
N ARG A 22 -36.63 -6.36 25.97
CA ARG A 22 -35.87 -7.31 25.14
C ARG A 22 -35.37 -6.67 23.84
N LYS A 23 -36.23 -5.91 23.17
CA LYS A 23 -35.87 -5.22 21.92
C LYS A 23 -34.77 -4.19 22.15
N LEU A 24 -34.82 -3.46 23.26
CA LEU A 24 -33.83 -2.45 23.65
C LEU A 24 -32.48 -3.09 23.98
N ALA A 25 -32.47 -4.24 24.65
CA ALA A 25 -31.25 -5.01 24.89
C ALA A 25 -30.58 -5.49 23.58
N LEU A 26 -31.37 -5.95 22.61
CA LEU A 26 -30.87 -6.37 21.30
C LEU A 26 -30.26 -5.20 20.52
N ILE A 27 -30.93 -4.05 20.47
CA ILE A 27 -30.43 -2.86 19.78
C ILE A 27 -29.12 -2.37 20.42
N LYS A 28 -29.05 -2.31 21.75
CA LYS A 28 -27.82 -1.95 22.47
C LYS A 28 -26.66 -2.88 22.13
N LYS A 29 -26.92 -4.19 22.11
CA LYS A 29 -25.92 -5.20 21.74
C LYS A 29 -25.44 -5.02 20.31
N GLN A 30 -26.36 -4.81 19.37
CA GLN A 30 -26.00 -4.56 17.96
C GLN A 30 -25.18 -3.28 17.81
N LEU A 31 -25.57 -2.19 18.47
CA LEU A 31 -24.83 -0.92 18.43
C LEU A 31 -23.41 -1.08 18.99
N MET A 32 -23.25 -1.83 20.08
CA MET A 32 -21.93 -2.14 20.65
C MET A 32 -21.06 -2.94 19.66
N ILE A 33 -21.62 -3.96 19.02
CA ILE A 33 -20.86 -4.77 18.04
C ILE A 33 -20.49 -3.92 16.82
N THR A 34 -21.44 -3.17 16.26
CA THR A 34 -21.22 -2.32 15.09
C THR A 34 -20.20 -1.22 15.38
N SER A 35 -20.27 -0.57 16.55
CA SER A 35 -19.29 0.46 16.93
C SER A 35 -17.89 -0.13 17.12
N ASN A 36 -17.76 -1.31 17.72
CA ASN A 36 -16.48 -2.00 17.83
C ASN A 36 -15.90 -2.36 16.45
N GLN A 37 -16.71 -2.93 15.55
CA GLN A 37 -16.27 -3.23 14.18
C GLN A 37 -15.86 -1.97 13.42
N TYR A 38 -16.66 -0.90 13.54
CA TYR A 38 -16.36 0.40 12.95
C TYR A 38 -15.02 0.95 13.47
N ASN A 39 -14.77 0.91 14.78
CA ASN A 39 -13.52 1.40 15.36
C ASN A 39 -12.32 0.56 14.93
N ILE A 40 -12.47 -0.76 14.82
CA ILE A 40 -11.41 -1.65 14.30
C ILE A 40 -11.06 -1.28 12.85
N ILE A 41 -12.08 -1.12 12.00
CA ILE A 41 -11.90 -0.73 10.60
C ILE A 41 -11.27 0.66 10.51
N ARG A 42 -11.83 1.64 11.22
CA ARG A 42 -11.33 3.01 11.24
C ARG A 42 -9.86 3.05 11.66
N ASN A 43 -9.50 2.41 12.77
CA ASN A 43 -8.12 2.39 13.25
C ASN A 43 -7.15 1.69 12.28
N LYS A 44 -7.62 0.70 11.51
CA LYS A 44 -6.81 0.03 10.48
C LYS A 44 -6.47 0.95 9.30
N TYR A 45 -7.33 1.92 8.99
CA TYR A 45 -7.14 2.82 7.85
C TYR A 45 -6.69 4.24 8.26
N ASP A 46 -6.96 4.68 9.50
CA ASP A 46 -6.46 5.94 10.05
C ASP A 46 -4.92 5.94 10.22
N THR A 47 -4.26 4.78 10.15
CA THR A 47 -2.78 4.70 10.05
C THR A 47 -2.24 5.08 8.68
N PHE A 48 -3.07 5.10 7.63
CA PHE A 48 -2.72 5.62 6.29
C PHE A 48 -3.01 7.12 6.19
N LYS A 49 -2.65 7.91 7.23
CA LYS A 49 -2.59 9.36 7.07
C LYS A 49 -1.61 9.63 5.94
N ARG A 50 -2.12 10.16 4.82
CA ARG A 50 -1.26 10.69 3.75
C ARG A 50 -0.29 11.65 4.43
N PRO A 51 1.03 11.53 4.19
CA PRO A 51 1.97 12.52 4.71
C PRO A 51 1.48 13.90 4.25
N GLU A 52 1.28 14.82 5.20
CA GLU A 52 0.79 16.19 4.93
C GLU A 52 1.80 17.00 4.10
N THR A 53 3.02 16.49 3.97
CA THR A 53 4.10 17.11 3.21
C THR A 53 4.17 16.57 1.79
N ASN A 54 4.30 17.47 0.82
CA ASN A 54 4.60 17.10 -0.56
C ASN A 54 5.92 16.31 -0.62
N LEU A 55 5.91 15.20 -1.35
CA LEU A 55 7.12 14.45 -1.65
C LEU A 55 7.97 15.22 -2.66
N SER A 56 9.20 15.56 -2.28
CA SER A 56 10.16 16.15 -3.21
C SER A 56 10.90 15.04 -3.96
N ILE A 57 10.79 15.06 -5.28
CA ILE A 57 11.47 14.11 -6.18
C ILE A 57 12.35 14.91 -7.12
N ARG A 58 13.66 14.64 -7.13
CA ARG A 58 14.59 15.23 -8.09
C ARG A 58 14.88 14.22 -9.18
N PHE A 59 14.37 14.45 -10.38
CA PHE A 59 14.71 13.66 -11.55
C PHE A 59 16.10 14.02 -12.06
N ILE A 60 16.88 13.01 -12.41
CA ILE A 60 18.28 13.13 -12.82
C ILE A 60 18.44 12.28 -14.09
N ASN A 61 19.16 12.81 -15.09
CA ASN A 61 19.50 12.01 -16.25
C ASN A 61 20.47 10.89 -15.85
N PRO A 62 20.13 9.62 -16.09
CA PRO A 62 21.00 8.52 -15.70
C PRO A 62 22.29 8.57 -16.52
N SER A 63 23.43 8.56 -15.83
CA SER A 63 24.75 8.48 -16.48
C SER A 63 25.01 7.12 -17.14
N TYR A 64 24.14 6.14 -16.89
CA TYR A 64 24.32 4.73 -17.25
C TYR A 64 23.08 4.20 -17.96
N LYS A 65 23.28 3.39 -19.00
CA LYS A 65 22.20 2.83 -19.81
C LYS A 65 21.79 1.42 -19.39
N SER A 66 22.64 0.69 -18.70
CA SER A 66 22.32 -0.63 -18.17
C SER A 66 22.90 -0.85 -16.78
N GLY A 67 22.35 -1.82 -16.06
CA GLY A 67 22.84 -2.28 -14.77
C GLY A 67 22.39 -3.72 -14.52
N ILE A 68 22.94 -4.37 -13.50
CA ILE A 68 22.54 -5.73 -13.11
C ILE A 68 21.81 -5.67 -11.78
N ILE A 69 20.57 -6.14 -11.76
CA ILE A 69 19.77 -6.22 -10.54
C ILE A 69 20.15 -7.46 -9.73
N ALA A 70 20.10 -7.36 -8.41
CA ALA A 70 20.34 -8.48 -7.49
C ALA A 70 19.20 -9.52 -7.53
N THR A 71 19.43 -10.70 -6.98
CA THR A 71 18.38 -11.69 -6.73
C THR A 71 17.38 -11.16 -5.69
N ASP A 72 16.11 -11.53 -5.82
CA ASP A 72 14.98 -11.09 -4.98
C ASP A 72 14.73 -9.57 -4.94
N SER A 73 15.22 -8.85 -5.95
CA SER A 73 14.95 -7.42 -6.11
C SER A 73 13.47 -7.14 -6.32
N LYS A 74 13.02 -6.01 -5.77
CA LYS A 74 11.62 -5.54 -5.86
C LYS A 74 11.54 -4.37 -6.83
N LEU A 75 10.57 -4.45 -7.73
CA LEU A 75 10.22 -3.39 -8.65
C LEU A 75 9.00 -2.65 -8.13
N TYR A 76 9.09 -1.33 -8.00
CA TYR A 76 8.06 -0.49 -7.40
C TYR A 76 7.39 0.41 -8.43
N ILE A 77 6.16 0.84 -8.18
CA ILE A 77 5.46 1.80 -9.05
C ILE A 77 5.98 3.23 -8.90
N ALA A 78 6.57 3.55 -7.75
CA ALA A 78 7.16 4.86 -7.46
C ALA A 78 8.49 4.66 -6.72
N PRO A 79 9.42 5.64 -6.76
CA PRO A 79 10.73 5.54 -6.12
C PRO A 79 10.66 5.72 -4.59
N LEU A 80 9.92 4.84 -3.93
CA LEU A 80 9.66 4.83 -2.49
C LEU A 80 9.54 3.40 -2.00
N ASP A 81 10.12 3.10 -0.84
CA ASP A 81 9.99 1.78 -0.21
C ASP A 81 8.55 1.45 0.23
N SER A 82 7.75 2.48 0.51
CA SER A 82 6.32 2.35 0.86
C SER A 82 5.42 2.14 -0.36
N SER A 83 5.97 2.19 -1.57
CA SER A 83 5.22 2.05 -2.81
C SER A 83 4.79 0.61 -3.06
N GLN A 84 3.75 0.43 -3.87
CA GLN A 84 3.29 -0.90 -4.25
C GLN A 84 4.35 -1.60 -5.12
N ILE A 85 4.60 -2.87 -4.81
CA ILE A 85 5.50 -3.73 -5.58
C ILE A 85 4.76 -4.20 -6.84
N LEU A 86 5.33 -3.91 -8.01
CA LEU A 86 4.88 -4.36 -9.32
C LEU A 86 5.33 -5.80 -9.62
N ARG A 87 6.57 -6.13 -9.26
CA ARG A 87 7.19 -7.44 -9.52
C ARG A 87 8.32 -7.71 -8.54
N LYS A 88 8.53 -8.99 -8.22
CA LYS A 88 9.76 -9.48 -7.58
C LYS A 88 10.54 -10.31 -8.59
N THR A 89 11.84 -10.09 -8.69
CA THR A 89 12.72 -10.82 -9.61
C THR A 89 13.52 -11.86 -8.85
N ASN A 90 13.35 -13.13 -9.18
CA ASN A 90 14.01 -14.22 -8.45
C ASN A 90 15.43 -14.53 -8.98
N ILE A 91 15.81 -13.91 -10.11
CA ILE A 91 17.10 -14.13 -10.76
C ILE A 91 17.84 -12.81 -10.93
N ARG A 92 19.17 -12.89 -10.91
CA ARG A 92 20.06 -11.81 -11.31
C ARG A 92 19.97 -11.64 -12.82
N MET A 93 19.71 -10.42 -13.29
CA MET A 93 19.61 -10.13 -14.72
C MET A 93 20.11 -8.71 -15.04
N GLU A 94 20.56 -8.52 -16.28
CA GLU A 94 20.84 -7.19 -16.81
C GLU A 94 19.53 -6.47 -17.13
N VAL A 95 19.45 -5.19 -16.82
CA VAL A 95 18.28 -4.34 -17.06
C VAL A 95 18.71 -3.05 -17.73
N ILE A 96 17.81 -2.48 -18.52
CA ILE A 96 18.04 -1.18 -19.15
C ILE A 96 17.55 -0.10 -18.21
N ILE A 97 18.40 0.88 -17.92
CA ILE A 97 18.06 2.06 -17.11
C ILE A 97 17.48 3.11 -18.05
N LEU A 98 16.25 3.54 -17.77
CA LEU A 98 15.51 4.52 -18.55
C LEU A 98 15.58 5.92 -17.92
N ASP A 99 15.52 5.99 -16.59
CA ASP A 99 15.54 7.25 -15.86
C ASP A 99 16.15 7.06 -14.46
N SER A 100 16.52 8.15 -13.80
CA SER A 100 16.93 8.13 -12.40
C SER A 100 16.28 9.26 -11.60
N ALA A 101 16.02 9.00 -10.33
CA ALA A 101 15.45 9.98 -9.41
C ALA A 101 16.13 9.89 -8.05
N GLU A 102 16.18 11.01 -7.35
CA GLU A 102 16.63 11.07 -5.97
C GLU A 102 15.47 11.52 -5.07
N ILE A 103 15.24 10.73 -4.02
CA ILE A 103 14.24 10.96 -2.98
C ILE A 103 14.87 10.64 -1.64
N ASN A 104 14.76 11.55 -0.67
CA ASN A 104 15.30 11.38 0.69
C ASN A 104 16.78 10.92 0.71
N ASN A 105 17.61 11.53 -0.16
CA ASN A 105 19.03 11.17 -0.34
C ASN A 105 19.26 9.71 -0.78
N GLN A 106 18.25 9.05 -1.34
CA GLN A 106 18.38 7.75 -1.98
C GLN A 106 18.15 7.89 -3.48
N THR A 107 19.04 7.27 -4.25
CA THR A 107 18.91 7.19 -5.70
C THR A 107 18.07 5.98 -6.09
N TRP A 108 17.19 6.20 -7.05
CA TRP A 108 16.32 5.20 -7.63
C TRP A 108 16.50 5.21 -9.14
N TYR A 109 16.37 4.04 -9.75
CA TYR A 109 16.47 3.86 -11.19
C TYR A 109 15.16 3.32 -11.73
N TYR A 110 14.63 3.96 -12.76
CA TYR A 110 13.50 3.42 -13.51
C TYR A 110 14.05 2.48 -14.57
N VAL A 111 13.75 1.19 -14.45
CA VAL A 111 14.37 0.14 -15.25
C VAL A 111 13.36 -0.60 -16.11
N ASN A 112 13.82 -1.14 -17.23
CA ASN A 112 13.10 -2.05 -18.10
C ASN A 112 13.73 -3.44 -18.02
N LEU A 113 12.94 -4.42 -17.58
CA LEU A 113 13.32 -5.82 -17.48
C LEU A 113 13.30 -6.49 -18.86
N PRO A 114 14.30 -7.31 -19.20
CA PRO A 114 14.33 -8.08 -20.46
C PRO A 114 13.44 -9.33 -20.33
N ILE A 115 12.14 -9.13 -20.21
CA ILE A 115 11.16 -10.21 -20.10
C ILE A 115 10.23 -10.22 -21.31
N ASP A 116 9.79 -11.41 -21.72
CA ASP A 116 8.95 -11.61 -22.91
C ASP A 116 7.50 -11.08 -22.78
N ASN A 117 7.17 -10.44 -21.66
CA ASN A 117 5.83 -9.92 -21.37
C ASN A 117 5.86 -8.41 -21.08
N CYS A 118 4.93 -7.67 -21.67
CA CYS A 118 4.78 -6.22 -21.50
C CYS A 118 4.09 -5.80 -20.18
N ILE A 119 3.68 -6.76 -19.33
CA ILE A 119 3.04 -6.48 -18.04
C ILE A 119 4.06 -6.46 -16.91
N ASN A 120 4.11 -5.35 -16.17
CA ASN A 120 5.03 -5.12 -15.04
C ASN A 120 6.49 -5.41 -15.41
N CYS A 121 6.88 -5.04 -16.63
CA CYS A 121 8.26 -5.11 -17.13
C CYS A 121 9.06 -3.84 -16.81
N ARG A 122 8.41 -2.79 -16.29
CA ARG A 122 9.06 -1.52 -15.92
C ARG A 122 8.68 -1.09 -14.52
N GLY A 123 9.59 -0.37 -13.87
CA GLY A 123 9.35 0.22 -12.57
C GLY A 123 10.63 0.73 -11.92
N TRP A 124 10.49 1.21 -10.70
CA TRP A 124 11.56 1.79 -9.91
C TRP A 124 12.27 0.73 -9.07
N ILE A 125 13.59 0.78 -9.04
CA ILE A 125 14.45 -0.03 -8.17
C ILE A 125 15.39 0.88 -7.39
N ASN A 126 15.67 0.52 -6.13
CA ASN A 126 16.60 1.27 -5.29
C ASN A 126 18.05 1.04 -5.76
N SER A 127 18.92 2.06 -5.65
CA SER A 127 20.33 1.92 -5.99
C SER A 127 21.05 0.80 -5.24
N LYS A 128 20.55 0.41 -4.05
CA LYS A 128 21.10 -0.70 -3.26
C LYS A 128 20.94 -2.06 -3.94
N ASP A 129 19.91 -2.25 -4.75
CA ASP A 129 19.54 -3.53 -5.37
C ASP A 129 20.06 -3.64 -6.81
N ILE A 130 20.77 -2.63 -7.32
CA ILE A 130 21.33 -2.60 -8.67
C ILE A 130 22.84 -2.32 -8.64
N SER A 131 23.61 -3.17 -9.30
CA SER A 131 25.03 -2.96 -9.55
C SER A 131 25.19 -2.33 -10.93
N ILE A 132 25.73 -1.11 -10.96
CA ILE A 132 25.97 -0.37 -12.19
C ILE A 132 27.46 -0.47 -12.53
N PHE A 133 27.77 -0.89 -13.75
CA PHE A 133 29.15 -0.95 -14.21
C PHE A 133 29.54 0.41 -14.79
N TYR A 134 30.60 1.00 -14.24
CA TYR A 134 31.20 2.19 -14.82
C TYR A 134 31.83 1.82 -16.17
N SER A 135 31.38 2.45 -17.25
CA SER A 135 32.15 2.47 -18.48
C SER A 135 33.28 3.51 -18.34
N GLU A 136 34.33 3.18 -17.59
CA GLU A 136 35.60 3.91 -17.72
C GLU A 136 36.30 3.45 -19.01
N SER A 137 35.85 3.94 -20.16
CA SER A 137 36.57 3.71 -21.41
C SER A 137 36.27 4.79 -22.45
N SER A 138 36.59 6.04 -22.12
CA SER A 138 36.69 7.11 -23.13
C SER A 138 37.89 8.01 -22.85
N SER A 139 39.09 7.41 -22.70
CA SER A 139 40.37 8.15 -22.73
C SER A 139 41.57 7.21 -22.96
N LEU A 140 41.55 6.44 -24.04
CA LEU A 140 42.78 5.96 -24.67
C LEU A 140 42.72 6.24 -26.17
N ILE A 141 42.68 7.53 -26.51
CA ILE A 141 43.13 7.98 -27.83
C ILE A 141 44.65 7.80 -27.80
N LYS A 142 45.13 6.66 -28.31
CA LYS A 142 46.55 6.50 -28.66
C LYS A 142 46.87 7.49 -29.77
N SER A 143 47.64 8.54 -29.45
CA SER A 143 48.51 9.16 -30.45
C SER A 143 49.74 8.27 -30.59
N ASN A 144 49.95 7.73 -31.77
CA ASN A 144 51.26 7.45 -32.35
C ASN A 144 51.11 7.51 -33.86
#